data_AF-A0A6G1CUI4-F1
#
_entry.id   AF-A0A6G1CUI4-F1
#
_cell.length_a   1.000
_cell.length_b   1.000
_cell.length_c   1.000
_cell.angle_alpha   90.00
_cell.angle_beta   90.00
_cell.angle_gamma   90.00
#
_symmetry.space_group_name_H-M   'P 1'
#
loop_
_entity.id
_entity.type
_entity.pdbx_description
1 polymer ?
#
loop_
_entity_poly.entity_id
_entity_poly.type
_entity_poly.pdbx_seq_one_letter_code
_entity_poly.pdbx_strand_id
1 'polypeptide(L)'
;MMAEQLRAGRVEAARELFDGMPRRDVVSWNTLMAVHTRSGAHGWAVGVFVEMRRQGFRPDHTSLSTTLSACARLEALETGRCVHGLAIKICSSGNVFVGASLITMYANCGVVSCLEQVLDCVDSPNVALWNALISGLVMNHRVTDARRVFDQMPLCNVVSWTAMIKGYLTVQEVGMAFELFNMMPVKNPVSW
;
A
#
# COMPACT_ATOMS: atom_id res chain seq x y z
N MET A 1 -7.30 26.63 -2.26
CA MET A 1 -8.69 27.07 -2.49
C MET A 1 -9.27 26.56 -3.81
N MET A 2 -8.83 27.01 -5.00
CA MET A 2 -9.42 26.55 -6.30
C MET A 2 -9.28 25.03 -6.55
N ALA A 3 -8.11 24.45 -6.29
CA ALA A 3 -7.87 23.01 -6.46
C ALA A 3 -8.69 22.12 -5.49
N GLU A 4 -9.06 22.67 -4.34
CA GLU A 4 -9.84 21.98 -3.32
C GLU A 4 -11.33 21.98 -3.66
N GLN A 5 -11.84 23.11 -4.16
CA GLN A 5 -13.18 23.21 -4.76
C GLN A 5 -13.35 22.27 -5.97
N LEU A 6 -12.34 22.20 -6.84
CA LEU A 6 -12.29 21.25 -7.96
C LEU A 6 -12.23 19.78 -7.51
N ARG A 7 -11.71 19.48 -6.32
CA ARG A 7 -11.72 18.11 -5.75
C ARG A 7 -13.07 17.79 -5.13
N ALA A 8 -13.65 18.72 -4.36
CA ALA A 8 -14.97 18.58 -3.77
C ALA A 8 -16.05 18.35 -4.84
N GLY A 9 -16.11 19.19 -5.88
CA GLY A 9 -17.09 19.04 -6.95
C GLY A 9 -16.96 17.74 -7.75
N ARG A 10 -15.75 17.18 -7.88
CA ARG A 10 -15.54 15.86 -8.50
C ARG A 10 -16.04 14.71 -7.63
N VAL A 11 -15.93 14.83 -6.31
CA VAL A 11 -16.41 13.82 -5.36
C VAL A 11 -17.94 13.83 -5.32
N GLU A 12 -18.55 15.01 -5.26
CA GLU A 12 -20.02 15.18 -5.27
C GLU A 12 -20.63 14.64 -6.57
N ALA A 13 -20.11 15.06 -7.73
CA ALA A 13 -20.59 14.55 -9.02
C ALA A 13 -20.43 13.03 -9.16
N ALA A 14 -19.34 12.45 -8.65
CA ALA A 14 -19.15 11.01 -8.66
C ALA A 14 -20.19 10.29 -7.77
N ARG A 15 -20.55 10.90 -6.63
CA ARG A 15 -21.57 10.36 -5.73
C ARG A 15 -22.96 10.44 -6.34
N GLU A 16 -23.32 11.57 -6.95
CA GLU A 16 -24.61 11.74 -7.63
C GLU A 16 -24.78 10.75 -8.78
N LEU A 17 -23.75 10.60 -9.62
CA LEU A 17 -23.75 9.64 -10.71
C LEU A 17 -23.91 8.21 -10.21
N PHE A 18 -23.20 7.86 -9.13
CA PHE A 18 -23.29 6.55 -8.49
C PHE A 18 -24.68 6.30 -7.89
N ASP A 19 -25.25 7.32 -7.25
CA ASP A 19 -26.55 7.22 -6.61
C ASP A 19 -27.68 7.05 -7.62
N GLY A 20 -27.56 7.68 -8.80
CA GLY A 20 -28.49 7.54 -9.93
C GLY A 20 -28.39 6.26 -10.76
N MET A 21 -27.43 5.35 -10.47
CA MET A 21 -27.28 4.12 -11.24
C MET A 21 -28.43 3.12 -10.95
N PRO A 22 -29.15 2.62 -11.98
CA PRO A 22 -30.22 1.64 -11.78
C PRO A 22 -29.70 0.27 -11.34
N ARG A 23 -28.46 -0.08 -11.73
CA ARG A 23 -27.71 -1.24 -11.22
C ARG A 23 -26.30 -0.79 -10.87
N ARG A 24 -25.91 -1.07 -9.64
CA ARG A 24 -24.54 -0.94 -9.16
C ARG A 24 -23.85 -2.29 -9.21
N ASP A 25 -22.56 -2.27 -9.46
CA ASP A 25 -21.68 -3.43 -9.45
C ASP A 25 -20.34 -3.10 -8.74
N VAL A 26 -19.47 -4.10 -8.60
CA VAL A 26 -18.17 -3.95 -7.93
C VAL A 26 -17.31 -2.85 -8.58
N VAL A 27 -17.40 -2.67 -9.90
CA VAL A 27 -16.63 -1.65 -10.63
C VAL A 27 -17.10 -0.24 -10.28
N SER A 28 -18.42 -0.02 -10.22
CA SER A 28 -19.00 1.26 -9.80
C SER A 28 -18.58 1.63 -8.36
N TRP A 29 -18.58 0.66 -7.44
CA TRP A 29 -18.10 0.84 -6.06
C TRP A 29 -16.62 1.19 -6.01
N ASN A 30 -15.78 0.43 -6.73
CA ASN A 30 -14.34 0.67 -6.81
C ASN A 30 -14.01 2.04 -7.39
N THR A 31 -14.80 2.49 -8.38
CA THR A 31 -14.67 3.82 -8.97
C THR A 31 -14.97 4.91 -7.94
N LEU A 32 -16.05 4.78 -7.18
CA LEU A 32 -16.41 5.73 -6.13
C LEU A 32 -15.33 5.78 -5.02
N MET A 33 -14.84 4.62 -4.59
CA MET A 33 -13.73 4.53 -3.62
C MET A 33 -12.47 5.22 -4.14
N ALA A 34 -12.09 4.96 -5.39
CA ALA A 34 -10.90 5.56 -6.01
C ALA A 34 -11.01 7.08 -6.14
N VAL A 35 -12.21 7.63 -6.34
CA VAL A 35 -12.43 9.08 -6.34
C VAL A 35 -12.14 9.67 -4.95
N HIS A 36 -12.66 9.08 -3.88
CA HIS A 36 -12.39 9.52 -2.51
C HIS A 36 -10.91 9.37 -2.11
N THR A 37 -10.26 8.26 -2.49
CA THR A 37 -8.83 8.07 -2.19
C THR A 37 -7.96 9.12 -2.91
N ARG A 38 -8.26 9.45 -4.17
CA ARG A 38 -7.51 10.46 -4.94
C ARG A 38 -7.76 11.89 -4.47
N SER A 39 -8.89 12.17 -3.83
CA SER A 39 -9.19 13.49 -3.25
C SER A 39 -8.59 13.67 -1.85
N GLY A 40 -8.01 12.62 -1.26
CA GLY A 40 -7.50 12.62 0.13
C GLY A 40 -8.57 12.32 1.17
N ALA A 41 -9.82 12.08 0.74
CA ALA A 41 -10.96 11.73 1.57
C ALA A 41 -10.93 10.24 1.98
N HIS A 42 -9.83 9.79 2.57
CA HIS A 42 -9.59 8.37 2.87
C HIS A 42 -10.66 7.75 3.79
N GLY A 43 -11.18 8.50 4.77
CA GLY A 43 -12.25 8.03 5.65
C GLY A 43 -13.54 7.73 4.89
N TRP A 44 -13.87 8.55 3.89
CA TRP A 44 -15.01 8.31 3.01
C TRP A 44 -14.78 7.10 2.10
N ALA A 45 -13.56 6.89 1.59
CA ALA A 45 -13.24 5.69 0.81
C ALA A 45 -13.48 4.40 1.61
N VAL A 46 -13.08 4.38 2.89
CA VAL A 46 -13.38 3.29 3.82
C VAL A 46 -14.88 3.16 4.05
N GLY A 47 -15.60 4.27 4.24
CA GLY A 47 -17.06 4.28 4.39
C GLY A 47 -17.79 3.68 3.18
N VAL A 48 -17.35 4.00 1.96
CA VAL A 48 -17.89 3.43 0.72
C VAL A 48 -17.65 1.92 0.66
N PHE A 49 -16.48 1.44 1.07
CA PHE A 49 -16.20 0.00 1.16
C PHE A 49 -17.09 -0.72 2.18
N VAL A 50 -17.32 -0.10 3.34
CA VAL A 50 -18.24 -0.65 4.35
C VAL A 50 -19.65 -0.74 3.77
N GLU A 51 -20.11 0.31 3.08
CA GLU A 51 -21.43 0.33 2.47
C GLU A 51 -21.60 -0.70 1.36
N MET A 52 -20.61 -0.85 0.47
CA MET A 52 -20.54 -1.91 -0.53
C MET A 52 -20.79 -3.29 0.10
N ARG A 53 -20.13 -3.57 1.22
CA ARG A 53 -20.30 -4.84 1.94
C ARG A 53 -21.65 -4.98 2.62
N ARG A 54 -22.19 -3.91 3.20
CA ARG A 54 -23.53 -3.91 3.83
C ARG A 54 -24.63 -4.19 2.81
N GLN A 55 -24.45 -3.74 1.57
CA GLN A 55 -25.35 -4.04 0.45
C GLN A 55 -25.10 -5.43 -0.18
N GLY A 56 -24.23 -6.25 0.41
CA GLY A 56 -24.01 -7.63 -0.01
C GLY A 56 -23.05 -7.82 -1.19
N PHE A 57 -22.39 -6.75 -1.66
CA PHE A 57 -21.40 -6.88 -2.74
C PHE A 57 -20.10 -7.50 -2.20
N ARG A 58 -19.60 -8.52 -2.92
CA ARG A 58 -18.32 -9.16 -2.61
C ARG A 58 -17.18 -8.25 -3.10
N PRO A 59 -16.27 -7.79 -2.21
CA PRO A 59 -15.11 -7.01 -2.63
C PRO A 59 -14.14 -7.83 -3.49
N ASP A 60 -13.51 -7.18 -4.46
CA ASP A 60 -12.42 -7.76 -5.25
C ASP A 60 -11.05 -7.27 -4.77
N HIS A 61 -9.98 -7.65 -5.47
CA HIS A 61 -8.62 -7.22 -5.14
C HIS A 61 -8.44 -5.69 -5.19
N THR A 62 -9.16 -5.01 -6.08
CA THR A 62 -9.11 -3.55 -6.21
C THR A 62 -9.80 -2.87 -5.03
N SER A 63 -10.97 -3.39 -4.61
CA SER A 63 -11.68 -2.93 -3.42
C SER A 63 -10.78 -3.06 -2.19
N LEU A 64 -10.19 -4.24 -1.98
CA LEU A 64 -9.31 -4.51 -0.83
C LEU A 64 -8.08 -3.60 -0.84
N SER A 65 -7.37 -3.54 -1.96
CA SER A 65 -6.13 -2.75 -2.09
C SER A 65 -6.39 -1.26 -1.84
N THR A 66 -7.49 -0.72 -2.39
CA THR A 66 -7.89 0.68 -2.21
C THR A 66 -8.24 0.99 -0.76
N THR A 67 -9.01 0.13 -0.10
CA THR A 67 -9.37 0.31 1.32
C THR A 67 -8.15 0.20 2.22
N LEU A 68 -7.26 -0.76 1.98
CA LEU A 68 -6.03 -0.91 2.76
C LEU A 68 -5.10 0.29 2.60
N SER A 69 -4.95 0.83 1.38
CA SER A 69 -4.19 2.07 1.16
C SER A 69 -4.84 3.27 1.86
N ALA A 70 -6.18 3.35 1.89
CA ALA A 70 -6.87 4.38 2.66
C ALA A 70 -6.65 4.21 4.18
N CYS A 71 -6.67 2.97 4.68
CA CYS A 71 -6.35 2.68 6.09
C CYS A 71 -4.91 3.06 6.44
N ALA A 72 -3.95 2.83 5.54
CA ALA A 72 -2.56 3.23 5.72
C ALA A 72 -2.44 4.76 5.93
N ARG A 73 -3.16 5.54 5.10
CA ARG A 73 -3.17 7.00 5.18
C ARG A 73 -3.83 7.57 6.43
N LEU A 74 -4.74 6.82 7.02
CA LEU A 74 -5.45 7.17 8.25
C LEU A 74 -4.79 6.56 9.50
N GLU A 75 -3.76 5.74 9.32
CA GLU A 75 -3.19 4.88 10.38
C GLU A 75 -4.26 4.06 11.11
N ALA A 76 -5.31 3.66 10.39
CA ALA A 76 -6.50 3.00 10.92
C ALA A 76 -6.29 1.49 11.10
N LEU A 77 -5.43 1.10 12.04
CA LEU A 77 -4.98 -0.28 12.24
C LEU A 77 -6.13 -1.30 12.39
N GLU A 78 -7.10 -1.01 13.24
CA GLU A 78 -8.20 -1.95 13.52
C GLU A 78 -9.08 -2.19 12.28
N THR A 79 -9.32 -1.14 11.49
CA THR A 79 -10.03 -1.28 10.21
C THR A 79 -9.19 -2.08 9.22
N GLY A 80 -7.89 -1.78 9.13
CA GLY A 80 -6.95 -2.53 8.29
C GLY A 80 -6.90 -4.02 8.63
N ARG A 81 -6.90 -4.38 9.92
CA ARG A 81 -6.99 -5.77 10.41
C ARG A 81 -8.30 -6.45 10.01
N CYS A 82 -9.42 -5.75 10.11
CA CYS A 82 -10.70 -6.27 9.64
C CYS A 82 -10.69 -6.56 8.14
N VAL A 83 -10.08 -5.66 7.34
CA VAL A 83 -9.95 -5.85 5.89
C VAL A 83 -8.98 -6.99 5.57
N HIS A 84 -7.88 -7.15 6.32
CA HIS A 84 -6.97 -8.29 6.16
C HIS A 84 -7.67 -9.62 6.49
N GLY A 85 -8.40 -9.70 7.60
CA GLY A 85 -9.17 -10.90 7.95
C GLY A 85 -10.22 -11.25 6.88
N LEU A 86 -10.86 -10.23 6.29
CA LEU A 86 -11.74 -10.44 5.14
C LEU A 86 -10.98 -10.96 3.92
N ALA A 87 -9.80 -10.40 3.61
CA ALA A 87 -8.97 -10.85 2.49
C ALA A 87 -8.59 -12.33 2.62
N ILE A 88 -8.24 -12.79 3.83
CA ILE A 88 -8.01 -14.20 4.12
C ILE A 88 -9.28 -15.01 3.88
N LYS A 89 -10.42 -14.58 4.44
CA LYS A 89 -11.71 -15.28 4.34
C LYS A 89 -12.20 -15.45 2.89
N ILE A 90 -11.88 -14.53 2.00
CA ILE A 90 -12.28 -14.61 0.58
C ILE A 90 -11.18 -15.14 -0.35
N CYS A 91 -10.09 -15.68 0.21
CA CYS A 91 -8.92 -16.24 -0.48
C CYS A 91 -8.18 -15.23 -1.38
N SER A 92 -8.10 -13.97 -0.94
CA SER A 92 -7.43 -12.87 -1.65
C SER A 92 -6.08 -12.50 -1.06
N SER A 93 -5.66 -13.10 0.06
CA SER A 93 -4.38 -12.77 0.74
C SER A 93 -3.13 -13.12 -0.09
N GLY A 94 -3.20 -14.12 -0.98
CA GLY A 94 -2.10 -14.48 -1.88
C GLY A 94 -1.94 -13.56 -3.09
N ASN A 95 -2.84 -12.58 -3.27
CA ASN A 95 -2.74 -11.63 -4.38
C ASN A 95 -1.66 -10.57 -4.10
N VAL A 96 -0.74 -10.39 -5.05
CA VAL A 96 0.39 -9.46 -4.93
C VAL A 96 -0.03 -8.00 -4.67
N PHE A 97 -1.12 -7.53 -5.28
CA PHE A 97 -1.59 -6.15 -5.08
C PHE A 97 -2.15 -5.97 -3.67
N VAL A 98 -2.93 -6.94 -3.20
CA VAL A 98 -3.46 -6.95 -1.82
C VAL A 98 -2.29 -7.02 -0.83
N GLY A 99 -1.31 -7.88 -1.08
CA GLY A 99 -0.09 -8.00 -0.27
C GLY A 99 0.68 -6.69 -0.16
N ALA A 100 0.90 -5.98 -1.28
CA ALA A 100 1.62 -4.70 -1.27
C ALA A 100 0.87 -3.63 -0.46
N SER A 101 -0.47 -3.58 -0.58
CA SER A 101 -1.30 -2.69 0.23
C SER A 101 -1.33 -3.09 1.71
N LEU A 102 -1.29 -4.38 2.05
CA LEU A 102 -1.19 -4.87 3.43
C LEU A 102 0.14 -4.48 4.07
N ILE A 103 1.27 -4.70 3.39
CA ILE A 103 2.58 -4.27 3.85
C ILE A 103 2.60 -2.77 4.10
N THR A 104 2.09 -1.98 3.14
CA THR A 104 1.99 -0.52 3.30
C THR A 104 1.14 -0.13 4.50
N MET A 105 -0.02 -0.77 4.68
CA MET A 105 -0.94 -0.48 5.80
C MET A 105 -0.29 -0.82 7.14
N TYR A 106 0.28 -2.01 7.31
CA TYR A 106 0.92 -2.40 8.56
C TYR A 106 2.15 -1.55 8.86
N ALA A 107 2.95 -1.19 7.85
CA ALA A 107 4.12 -0.34 8.03
C ALA A 107 3.75 1.07 8.49
N ASN A 108 2.70 1.68 7.93
CA ASN A 108 2.23 3.01 8.37
C ASN A 108 1.61 2.94 9.78
N CYS A 109 0.97 1.82 10.14
CA CYS A 109 0.45 1.60 11.49
C CYS A 109 1.51 1.14 12.51
N GLY A 110 2.79 1.05 12.14
CA GLY A 110 3.87 0.63 13.05
C GLY A 110 3.91 -0.86 13.41
N VAL A 111 3.14 -1.72 12.72
CA VAL A 111 3.06 -3.16 13.03
C VAL A 111 4.03 -3.95 12.18
N VAL A 112 5.30 -3.95 12.59
CA VAL A 112 6.38 -4.60 11.82
C VAL A 112 6.25 -6.13 11.80
N SER A 113 5.74 -6.75 12.86
CA SER A 113 5.66 -8.22 12.98
C SER A 113 4.82 -8.89 11.89
N CYS A 114 3.94 -8.15 11.23
CA CYS A 114 3.10 -8.67 10.15
C CYS A 114 3.71 -8.50 8.75
N LEU A 115 4.80 -7.73 8.58
CA LEU A 115 5.28 -7.39 7.23
C LEU A 115 5.83 -8.61 6.48
N GLU A 116 6.69 -9.40 7.12
CA GLU A 116 7.25 -10.63 6.51
C GLU A 116 6.18 -11.72 6.35
N GLN A 117 5.24 -11.84 7.30
CA GLN A 117 4.12 -12.79 7.19
C GLN A 117 3.26 -12.54 5.94
N VAL A 118 3.07 -11.27 5.56
CA VAL A 118 2.35 -10.94 4.33
C VAL A 118 3.11 -11.38 3.10
N LEU A 119 4.45 -11.26 3.09
CA LEU A 119 5.28 -11.76 1.99
C LEU A 119 5.16 -13.28 1.86
N ASP A 120 5.24 -14.01 2.97
CA ASP A 120 5.17 -15.47 3.01
C ASP A 120 3.81 -16.02 2.54
N CYS A 121 2.75 -15.22 2.63
CA CYS A 121 1.42 -15.58 2.14
C CYS A 121 1.25 -15.42 0.61
N VAL A 122 2.19 -14.79 -0.10
CA VAL A 122 2.09 -14.52 -1.53
C VAL A 122 2.88 -15.54 -2.34
N ASP A 123 2.21 -16.28 -3.22
CA ASP A 123 2.79 -17.41 -3.97
C ASP A 123 3.94 -17.01 -4.91
N SER A 124 3.89 -15.79 -5.47
CA SER A 124 4.90 -15.27 -6.39
C SER A 124 5.14 -13.77 -6.15
N PRO A 125 5.94 -13.42 -5.12
CA PRO A 125 6.27 -12.03 -4.81
C PRO A 125 7.01 -11.36 -5.98
N ASN A 126 6.45 -10.28 -6.51
CA ASN A 126 7.12 -9.47 -7.52
C ASN A 126 8.02 -8.41 -6.89
N VAL A 127 8.87 -7.76 -7.71
CA VAL A 127 9.78 -6.69 -7.30
C VAL A 127 9.08 -5.56 -6.53
N ALA A 128 7.84 -5.23 -6.86
CA ALA A 128 7.08 -4.19 -6.17
C ALA A 128 6.72 -4.58 -4.72
N LEU A 129 6.36 -5.84 -4.48
CA LEU A 129 6.06 -6.34 -3.14
C LEU A 129 7.32 -6.36 -2.25
N TRP A 130 8.45 -6.83 -2.78
CA TRP A 130 9.75 -6.77 -2.09
C TRP A 130 10.15 -5.33 -1.74
N ASN A 131 9.98 -4.40 -2.68
CA ASN A 131 10.27 -2.98 -2.46
C ASN A 131 9.36 -2.36 -1.39
N ALA A 132 8.09 -2.75 -1.35
CA ALA A 132 7.16 -2.33 -0.29
C ALA A 132 7.63 -2.84 1.07
N LEU A 133 8.09 -4.10 1.17
CA LEU A 133 8.60 -4.68 2.41
C LEU A 133 9.84 -3.95 2.91
N ILE A 134 10.85 -3.79 2.05
CA ILE A 134 12.09 -3.07 2.37
C ILE A 134 11.78 -1.65 2.84
N SER A 135 10.93 -0.93 2.10
CA SER A 135 10.54 0.45 2.46
C SER A 135 9.80 0.50 3.79
N GLY A 136 8.91 -0.46 4.05
CA GLY A 136 8.17 -0.55 5.31
C GLY A 136 9.07 -0.84 6.51
N LEU A 137 10.07 -1.70 6.36
CA LEU A 137 11.07 -1.98 7.40
C LEU A 137 11.97 -0.77 7.67
N VAL A 138 12.45 -0.11 6.61
CA VAL A 138 13.24 1.13 6.72
C VAL A 138 12.45 2.23 7.42
N MET A 139 11.19 2.43 7.04
CA MET A 139 10.30 3.43 7.66
C MET A 139 10.13 3.20 9.17
N ASN A 140 10.19 1.94 9.62
CA ASN A 140 10.06 1.56 11.02
C ASN A 140 11.42 1.36 11.71
N HIS A 141 12.50 1.92 11.17
CA HIS A 141 13.87 1.84 11.71
C HIS A 141 14.44 0.42 11.86
N ARG A 142 13.93 -0.54 11.09
CA ARG A 142 14.38 -1.94 11.06
C ARG A 142 15.32 -2.20 9.88
N VAL A 143 16.37 -1.36 9.78
CA VAL A 143 17.30 -1.38 8.63
C VAL A 143 18.07 -2.70 8.52
N THR A 144 18.37 -3.35 9.65
CA THR A 144 19.01 -4.67 9.68
C THR A 144 18.14 -5.76 9.06
N ASP A 145 16.83 -5.78 9.36
CA ASP A 145 15.88 -6.70 8.72
C ASP A 145 15.67 -6.33 7.26
N ALA A 146 15.61 -5.03 6.93
CA ALA A 146 15.52 -4.56 5.55
C ALA A 146 16.71 -5.05 4.72
N ARG A 147 17.93 -5.05 5.29
CA ARG A 147 19.14 -5.61 4.67
C ARG A 147 18.98 -7.10 4.40
N ARG A 148 18.56 -7.88 5.40
CA ARG A 148 18.32 -9.32 5.23
C ARG A 148 17.30 -9.61 4.13
N VAL A 149 16.18 -8.86 4.10
CA VAL A 149 15.17 -9.00 3.06
C VAL A 149 15.73 -8.63 1.69
N PHE A 150 16.52 -7.55 1.60
CA PHE A 150 17.18 -7.13 0.36
C PHE A 150 18.15 -8.21 -0.15
N ASP A 151 18.92 -8.87 0.73
CA ASP A 151 19.84 -9.95 0.36
C ASP A 151 19.12 -11.19 -0.21
N GLN A 152 17.89 -11.43 0.23
CA GLN A 152 17.06 -12.55 -0.24
C GLN A 152 16.31 -12.24 -1.54
N MET A 153 16.23 -10.97 -1.94
CA MET A 153 15.47 -10.53 -3.10
C MET A 153 16.12 -11.07 -4.39
N PRO A 154 15.40 -11.86 -5.22
CA PRO A 154 16.00 -12.48 -6.41
C PRO A 154 16.51 -11.49 -7.47
N LEU A 155 15.89 -10.31 -7.54
CA LEU A 155 16.24 -9.27 -8.50
C LEU A 155 16.09 -7.88 -7.86
N CYS A 156 17.21 -7.30 -7.43
CA CYS A 156 17.25 -5.94 -6.94
C CYS A 156 17.25 -4.94 -8.10
N ASN A 157 16.35 -3.96 -8.06
CA ASN A 157 16.33 -2.85 -9.01
C ASN A 157 16.70 -1.53 -8.33
N VAL A 158 16.78 -0.44 -9.12
CA VAL A 158 17.15 0.89 -8.62
C VAL A 158 16.32 1.32 -7.40
N VAL A 159 15.04 0.94 -7.34
CA VAL A 159 14.16 1.28 -6.21
C VAL A 159 14.58 0.52 -4.94
N SER A 160 14.92 -0.77 -5.05
CA SER A 160 15.41 -1.58 -3.93
C SER A 160 16.71 -0.99 -3.35
N TRP A 161 17.66 -0.64 -4.22
CA TRP A 161 18.96 -0.08 -3.82
C TRP A 161 18.81 1.29 -3.15
N THR A 162 18.03 2.19 -3.75
CA THR A 162 17.79 3.54 -3.20
C THR A 162 17.05 3.49 -1.87
N ALA A 163 16.09 2.58 -1.69
CA ALA A 163 15.41 2.37 -0.42
C ALA A 163 16.39 1.95 0.70
N MET A 164 17.31 1.03 0.41
CA MET A 164 18.32 0.60 1.38
C MET A 164 19.37 1.68 1.71
N ILE A 165 19.87 2.39 0.69
CA ILE A 165 20.80 3.52 0.89
C ILE A 165 20.14 4.57 1.79
N LYS A 166 18.89 4.95 1.48
CA LYS A 166 18.10 5.86 2.32
C LYS A 166 17.97 5.33 3.75
N GLY A 167 17.73 4.02 3.91
CA GLY A 167 17.67 3.38 5.22
C GLY A 167 18.95 3.57 6.04
N TYR A 168 20.11 3.26 5.48
CA TYR A 168 21.39 3.46 6.18
C TYR A 168 21.66 4.94 6.51
N LEU A 169 21.31 5.86 5.61
CA LEU A 169 21.41 7.30 5.89
C LEU A 169 20.52 7.72 7.07
N THR A 170 19.31 7.17 7.19
CA THR A 170 18.40 7.50 8.31
C THR A 170 18.91 7.04 9.67
N VAL A 171 19.71 5.96 9.71
CA VAL A 171 20.35 5.46 10.94
C VAL A 171 21.79 5.94 11.10
N GLN A 172 22.23 6.91 10.28
CA GLN A 172 23.57 7.52 10.30
C GLN A 172 24.74 6.54 10.01
N GLU A 173 24.44 5.39 9.40
CA GLU A 173 25.42 4.41 8.95
C GLU A 173 25.94 4.76 7.55
N VAL A 174 26.56 5.93 7.42
CA VAL A 174 26.97 6.51 6.12
C VAL A 174 27.96 5.61 5.37
N GLY A 175 28.83 4.89 6.10
CA GLY A 175 29.76 3.92 5.51
C GLY A 175 29.03 2.83 4.74
N MET A 176 28.04 2.18 5.37
CA MET A 176 27.21 1.16 4.75
C MET A 176 26.40 1.72 3.58
N ALA A 177 25.88 2.95 3.69
CA ALA A 177 25.18 3.61 2.59
C ALA A 177 26.08 3.79 1.36
N PHE A 178 27.33 4.22 1.57
CA PHE A 178 28.31 4.43 0.50
C PHE A 178 28.79 3.12 -0.13
N GLU A 179 29.03 2.08 0.69
CA GLU A 179 29.33 0.74 0.21
C GLU A 179 28.23 0.22 -0.70
N LEU A 180 26.97 0.34 -0.26
CA LEU A 180 25.82 -0.11 -1.03
C LEU A 180 25.65 0.65 -2.35
N PHE A 181 25.89 1.96 -2.33
CA PHE A 181 25.90 2.79 -3.54
C PHE A 181 26.97 2.36 -4.55
N ASN A 182 28.15 1.94 -4.08
CA ASN A 182 29.22 1.49 -4.96
C ASN A 182 28.96 0.11 -5.58
N MET A 183 28.24 -0.76 -4.88
CA MET A 183 27.81 -2.06 -5.42
C MET A 183 26.67 -1.97 -6.43
N MET A 184 25.97 -0.83 -6.50
CA MET A 184 24.83 -0.65 -7.38
C MET A 184 25.25 -0.74 -8.87
N PRO A 185 24.68 -1.68 -9.65
CA PRO A 185 25.13 -1.94 -11.02
C PRO A 185 24.79 -0.82 -12.01
N VAL A 186 23.75 -0.02 -11.72
CA VAL A 186 23.33 1.12 -12.54
C VAL A 186 23.10 2.32 -11.63
N LYS A 187 23.86 3.39 -11.81
CA LYS A 187 23.75 4.65 -11.05
C LYS A 187 22.92 5.65 -11.86
N ASN A 188 21.91 6.29 -11.26
CA ASN A 188 21.08 7.30 -11.92
C ASN A 188 21.13 8.66 -11.18
N PRO A 189 20.62 9.77 -11.74
CA PRO A 189 20.68 11.08 -11.08
C PRO A 189 19.92 11.16 -9.75
N VAL A 190 18.95 10.25 -9.51
CA VAL A 190 18.19 10.16 -8.25
C VAL A 190 19.02 9.50 -7.13
N SER A 191 20.13 8.88 -7.48
CA SER A 191 21.09 8.27 -6.53
C SER A 191 22.25 9.20 -6.14
N TRP A 192 22.31 10.42 -6.69
CA TRP A 192 23.26 11.49 -6.32
C TRP A 192 22.67 12.47 -5.30
#